data_AF-U6D3J9-F1
#
_entry.id   AF-U6D3J9-F1
#
_cell.length_a   1.000
_cell.length_b   1.000
_cell.length_c   1.000
_cell.angle_alpha   90.00
_cell.angle_beta   90.00
_cell.angle_gamma   90.00
#
_symmetry.space_group_name_H-M   'P 1'
#
loop_
_entity.id
_entity.type
_entity.pdbx_description
1 polymer ?
#
loop_
_entity_poly.entity_id
_entity_poly.type
_entity_poly.pdbx_seq_one_letter_code
_entity_poly.pdbx_strand_id
1 'polypeptide(L)'
;HGERSLESFCHWQNEEYGGARYLGNNQVPGGKDDMPPVDAAGFVTRTDFCVHKDEPCDTVGIAYLGGVCSAKRKCVLAEDNGLNLAFTIAHELGHNLGMNHDDDHSSCAGRSHIMSGEWVKGRNP
;
A
#
# COMPACT_ATOMS: atom_id res chain seq x y z
N HIS A 1 11.06 -10.08 -2.79
CA HIS A 1 10.30 -10.70 -1.67
C HIS A 1 9.01 -9.91 -1.45
N GLY A 2 9.13 -8.58 -1.35
CA GLY A 2 7.99 -7.68 -1.10
C GLY A 2 6.89 -7.70 -2.18
N GLU A 3 7.21 -7.79 -3.48
CA GLU A 3 6.17 -7.83 -4.54
C GLU A 3 5.18 -8.99 -4.36
N ARG A 4 5.67 -10.19 -4.02
CA ARG A 4 4.82 -11.35 -3.74
C ARG A 4 3.97 -11.16 -2.48
N SER A 5 4.51 -10.48 -1.47
CA SER A 5 3.77 -10.15 -0.26
C SER A 5 2.65 -9.15 -0.54
N LEU A 6 2.92 -8.13 -1.36
CA LEU A 6 1.91 -7.19 -1.83
C LEU A 6 0.83 -7.93 -2.64
N GLU A 7 1.21 -8.69 -3.66
CA GLU A 7 0.26 -9.46 -4.50
C GLU A 7 -0.63 -10.37 -3.66
N SER A 8 -0.05 -11.14 -2.74
CA SER A 8 -0.78 -12.02 -1.84
C SER A 8 -1.77 -11.26 -0.95
N PHE A 9 -1.36 -10.10 -0.43
CA PHE A 9 -2.24 -9.27 0.40
C PHE A 9 -3.38 -8.64 -0.41
N CYS A 10 -3.10 -8.14 -1.61
CA CYS A 10 -4.11 -7.56 -2.49
C CYS A 10 -5.15 -8.59 -2.92
N HIS A 11 -4.72 -9.84 -3.16
CA HIS A 11 -5.62 -10.95 -3.43
C HIS A 11 -6.57 -11.19 -2.26
N TRP A 12 -6.01 -11.39 -1.07
CA TRP A 12 -6.79 -11.58 0.16
C TRP A 12 -7.76 -10.42 0.42
N GLN A 13 -7.29 -9.17 0.29
CA GLN A 13 -8.13 -7.98 0.46
C GLN A 13 -9.32 -7.99 -0.50
N ASN A 14 -9.10 -8.35 -1.77
CA ASN A 14 -10.16 -8.42 -2.76
C ASN A 14 -11.15 -9.56 -2.48
N GLU A 15 -10.70 -10.70 -1.93
CA GLU A 15 -11.60 -11.78 -1.50
C GLU A 15 -12.47 -11.35 -0.32
N GLU A 16 -11.89 -10.62 0.64
CA GLU A 16 -12.61 -10.22 1.85
C GLU A 16 -13.54 -9.00 1.62
N TYR A 17 -13.13 -8.05 0.76
CA TYR A 17 -13.74 -6.72 0.60
C TYR A 17 -14.04 -6.31 -0.86
N GLY A 18 -13.90 -7.21 -1.83
CA GLY A 18 -14.06 -6.91 -3.27
C GLY A 18 -15.47 -7.04 -3.84
N GLY A 19 -16.44 -7.57 -3.08
CA GLY A 19 -17.82 -7.69 -3.54
C GLY A 19 -18.74 -8.37 -2.53
N ALA A 20 -20.05 -8.20 -2.73
CA ALA A 20 -21.10 -8.74 -1.85
C ALA A 20 -20.87 -10.23 -1.58
N ARG A 21 -20.72 -10.60 -0.30
CA ARG A 21 -20.70 -12.00 0.10
C ARG A 21 -22.09 -12.55 -0.19
N TYR A 22 -22.23 -13.34 -1.25
CA TYR A 22 -23.48 -14.02 -1.56
C TYR A 22 -23.76 -15.10 -0.49
N LEU A 23 -24.34 -14.71 0.64
CA LEU A 23 -24.92 -15.60 1.63
C LEU A 23 -26.38 -15.93 1.24
N GLY A 24 -26.54 -16.64 0.12
CA GLY A 24 -27.83 -17.22 -0.29
C GLY A 24 -28.87 -16.25 -0.87
N ASN A 25 -29.98 -16.82 -1.34
CA ASN A 25 -31.02 -16.17 -2.17
C ASN A 25 -31.92 -15.13 -1.46
N ASN A 26 -31.63 -14.71 -0.23
CA ASN A 26 -32.47 -13.77 0.52
C ASN A 26 -31.74 -12.45 0.73
N GLN A 27 -31.62 -11.68 -0.35
CA GLN A 27 -31.04 -10.34 -0.30
C GLN A 27 -32.05 -9.37 0.31
N VAL A 28 -31.86 -9.01 1.59
CA VAL A 28 -32.57 -7.90 2.23
C VAL A 28 -31.74 -6.64 2.02
N PRO A 29 -32.21 -5.63 1.27
CA PRO A 29 -31.52 -4.36 1.13
C PRO A 29 -31.31 -3.73 2.52
N GLY A 30 -30.06 -3.54 2.95
CA GLY A 30 -29.71 -3.01 4.28
C GLY A 30 -29.50 -4.05 5.38
N GLY A 31 -29.31 -5.33 5.04
CA GLY A 31 -28.85 -6.37 5.97
C GLY A 31 -27.46 -6.04 6.55
N LYS A 32 -27.36 -5.99 7.88
CA LYS A 32 -26.24 -5.48 8.68
C LYS A 32 -24.91 -6.29 8.64
N ASP A 33 -24.65 -7.12 7.63
CA ASP A 33 -23.50 -8.04 7.63
C ASP A 33 -22.60 -7.96 6.37
N ASP A 34 -22.82 -6.96 5.51
CA ASP A 34 -21.86 -6.63 4.46
C ASP A 34 -20.85 -5.62 5.01
N MET A 35 -19.62 -6.05 5.31
CA MET A 35 -18.51 -5.11 5.54
C MET A 35 -18.44 -4.18 4.32
N PRO A 36 -18.51 -2.84 4.52
CA PRO A 36 -18.51 -1.92 3.40
C PRO A 36 -17.19 -2.06 2.62
N PRO A 37 -17.23 -1.93 1.28
CA PRO A 37 -16.01 -1.90 0.48
C PRO A 37 -15.05 -0.84 1.01
N VAL A 38 -13.77 -1.18 1.08
CA VAL A 38 -12.70 -0.23 1.42
C VAL A 38 -12.15 0.41 0.16
N ASP A 39 -11.77 1.69 0.23
CA ASP A 39 -11.12 2.40 -0.90
C ASP A 39 -9.63 2.06 -1.00
N ALA A 40 -8.98 1.76 0.13
CA ALA A 40 -7.61 1.26 0.20
C ALA A 40 -7.43 0.35 1.42
N ALA A 41 -6.52 -0.61 1.35
CA ALA A 41 -6.13 -1.45 2.47
C ALA A 41 -4.62 -1.39 2.72
N GLY A 42 -4.20 -1.25 3.98
CA GLY A 42 -2.80 -1.29 4.37
C GLY A 42 -2.46 -2.57 5.13
N PHE A 43 -1.40 -3.27 4.72
CA PHE A 43 -0.79 -4.34 5.49
C PHE A 43 0.49 -3.85 6.14
N VAL A 44 0.53 -3.87 7.47
CA VAL A 44 1.70 -3.50 8.26
C VAL A 44 2.34 -4.76 8.81
N THR A 45 3.66 -4.90 8.63
CA THR A 45 4.41 -6.05 9.11
C THR A 45 5.77 -5.65 9.67
N ARG A 46 6.29 -6.40 10.64
CA ARG A 46 7.70 -6.27 11.10
C ARG A 46 8.67 -7.15 10.33
N THR A 47 8.17 -7.91 9.36
CA THR A 47 9.01 -8.72 8.48
C THR A 47 9.77 -7.80 7.55
N ASP A 48 11.10 -7.87 7.59
CA ASP A 48 11.97 -7.19 6.64
C ASP A 48 11.75 -7.77 5.23
N PHE A 49 11.41 -6.91 4.26
CA PHE A 49 11.20 -7.31 2.88
C PHE A 49 12.03 -6.48 1.91
N CYS A 50 12.64 -7.16 0.94
CA CYS A 50 13.39 -6.51 -0.14
C CYS A 50 12.56 -6.58 -1.43
N VAL A 51 12.51 -5.47 -2.18
CA VAL A 51 11.90 -5.44 -3.52
C VAL A 51 12.74 -6.30 -4.47
N HIS A 52 14.05 -6.04 -4.53
CA HIS A 52 15.00 -6.79 -5.35
C HIS A 52 15.88 -7.73 -4.51
N LYS A 53 16.35 -8.83 -5.11
CA LYS A 53 17.15 -9.86 -4.42
C LYS A 53 18.62 -9.47 -4.21
N ASP A 54 19.12 -8.51 -4.99
CA ASP A 54 20.55 -8.16 -5.09
C ASP A 54 20.85 -6.69 -4.76
N GLU A 55 19.86 -5.96 -4.22
CA GLU A 55 19.99 -4.57 -3.75
C GLU A 55 19.81 -4.51 -2.23
N PRO A 56 20.35 -3.47 -1.56
CA PRO A 56 20.11 -3.29 -0.13
C PRO A 56 18.60 -3.29 0.15
N CYS A 57 18.19 -4.03 1.20
CA CYS A 57 16.81 -4.13 1.66
C CYS A 57 16.37 -2.85 2.39
N ASP A 58 16.55 -1.70 1.72
CA ASP A 58 16.20 -0.39 2.25
C ASP A 58 14.73 -0.05 1.96
N THR A 59 14.01 -0.92 1.25
CA THR A 59 12.57 -0.76 1.00
C THR A 59 11.78 -0.95 2.28
N VAL A 60 11.07 0.10 2.68
CA VAL A 60 10.18 0.07 3.85
C VAL A 60 8.69 0.01 3.47
N GLY A 61 8.33 0.17 2.20
CA GLY A 61 6.95 0.16 1.71
C GLY A 61 6.84 -0.23 0.24
N ILE A 62 5.67 -0.74 -0.18
CA ILE A 62 5.37 -1.04 -1.60
C ILE A 62 3.87 -0.83 -1.86
N ALA A 63 3.54 -0.17 -2.97
CA ALA A 63 2.19 -0.07 -3.51
C ALA A 63 2.16 -0.11 -5.05
N TYR A 64 0.98 -0.40 -5.60
CA TYR A 64 0.73 -0.19 -7.03
C TYR A 64 0.51 1.28 -7.32
N LEU A 65 1.15 1.82 -8.37
CA LEU A 65 0.87 3.16 -8.86
C LEU A 65 -0.58 3.26 -9.39
N GLY A 66 -1.37 4.19 -8.85
CA GLY A 66 -2.76 4.45 -9.28
C GLY A 66 -3.73 3.29 -9.01
N GLY A 67 -3.46 2.47 -7.99
CA GLY A 67 -4.23 1.27 -7.67
C GLY A 67 -5.55 1.48 -6.91
N VAL A 68 -5.80 2.66 -6.33
CA VAL A 68 -6.91 2.90 -5.38
C VAL A 68 -8.31 2.55 -5.93
N CYS A 69 -8.54 2.79 -7.22
CA CYS A 69 -9.83 2.48 -7.88
C CYS A 69 -9.87 1.08 -8.51
N SER A 70 -8.83 0.27 -8.33
CA SER A 70 -8.75 -1.09 -8.86
C SER A 70 -9.00 -2.10 -7.75
N ALA A 71 -10.04 -2.92 -7.91
CA ALA A 71 -10.45 -3.93 -6.93
C ALA A 71 -9.29 -4.85 -6.47
N LYS A 72 -8.34 -5.16 -7.37
CA LYS A 72 -7.19 -6.05 -7.11
C LYS A 72 -5.89 -5.30 -6.78
N ARG A 73 -5.89 -3.97 -6.72
CA ARG A 73 -4.66 -3.15 -6.58
C ARG A 73 -4.77 -2.02 -5.54
N LYS A 74 -5.89 -1.92 -4.83
CA LYS A 74 -6.14 -0.89 -3.82
C LYS A 74 -5.53 -1.23 -2.44
N CYS A 75 -4.25 -1.58 -2.47
CA CYS A 75 -3.53 -2.21 -1.37
C CYS A 75 -2.12 -1.62 -1.25
N VAL A 76 -1.65 -1.52 -0.02
CA VAL A 76 -0.34 -0.98 0.39
C VAL A 76 0.31 -1.96 1.36
N LEU A 77 1.61 -2.17 1.23
CA LEU A 77 2.44 -2.89 2.18
C LEU A 77 3.40 -1.92 2.86
N ALA A 78 3.53 -1.98 4.19
CA ALA A 78 4.48 -1.17 4.95
C ALA A 78 5.20 -2.00 6.01
N GLU A 79 6.51 -1.80 6.12
CA GLU A 79 7.36 -2.33 7.19
C GLU A 79 7.26 -1.41 8.43
N ASP A 80 6.91 -1.98 9.58
CA ASP A 80 6.99 -1.32 10.87
C ASP A 80 8.45 -1.24 11.34
N ASN A 81 9.04 -0.06 11.18
CA ASN A 81 10.36 0.30 11.70
C ASN A 81 10.28 1.35 12.84
N GLY A 82 9.11 1.49 13.48
CA GLY A 82 8.85 2.49 14.52
C GLY A 82 7.91 3.61 14.05
N LEU A 83 8.01 4.80 14.67
CA LEU A 83 7.09 5.92 14.40
C LEU A 83 7.14 6.44 12.96
N ASN A 84 8.25 6.20 12.25
CA ASN A 84 8.41 6.58 10.85
C ASN A 84 7.48 5.81 9.90
N LEU A 85 6.87 4.71 10.37
CA LEU A 85 5.82 3.97 9.66
C LEU A 85 4.70 4.87 9.13
N ALA A 86 4.34 5.94 9.85
CA ALA A 86 3.30 6.86 9.39
C ALA A 86 3.65 7.53 8.05
N PHE A 87 4.92 7.89 7.85
CA PHE A 87 5.41 8.46 6.60
C PHE A 87 5.47 7.42 5.49
N THR A 88 5.91 6.21 5.81
CA THR A 88 5.88 5.07 4.87
C THR A 88 4.46 4.83 4.35
N ILE A 89 3.47 4.72 5.24
CA ILE A 89 2.06 4.51 4.84
C ILE A 89 1.57 5.68 3.96
N ALA A 90 1.90 6.92 4.32
CA ALA A 90 1.51 8.09 3.54
C ALA A 90 2.16 8.09 2.14
N HIS A 91 3.44 7.74 2.04
CA HIS A 91 4.19 7.63 0.79
C HIS A 91 3.55 6.58 -0.14
N GLU A 92 3.33 5.38 0.38
CA GLU A 92 2.76 4.29 -0.41
C GLU A 92 1.29 4.52 -0.80
N LEU A 93 0.51 5.19 0.05
CA LEU A 93 -0.82 5.67 -0.35
C LEU A 93 -0.73 6.72 -1.45
N GLY A 94 0.28 7.60 -1.43
CA GLY A 94 0.57 8.53 -2.53
C GLY A 94 0.78 7.82 -3.85
N HIS A 95 1.61 6.77 -3.87
CA HIS A 95 1.71 5.88 -5.03
C HIS A 95 0.37 5.26 -5.41
N ASN A 96 -0.40 4.74 -4.44
CA ASN A 96 -1.71 4.14 -4.74
C ASN A 96 -2.73 5.12 -5.33
N LEU A 97 -2.60 6.41 -4.99
CA LEU A 97 -3.36 7.52 -5.57
C LEU A 97 -2.79 8.01 -6.92
N GLY A 98 -1.63 7.51 -7.35
CA GLY A 98 -1.02 7.80 -8.65
C GLY A 98 0.12 8.81 -8.64
N MET A 99 0.69 9.14 -7.48
CA MET A 99 1.85 10.02 -7.37
C MET A 99 3.14 9.27 -7.74
N ASN A 100 4.00 9.89 -8.54
CA ASN A 100 5.36 9.42 -8.78
C ASN A 100 6.31 10.04 -7.73
N HIS A 101 7.59 9.64 -7.76
CA HIS A 101 8.57 10.26 -6.89
C HIS A 101 8.81 11.73 -7.27
N ASP A 102 9.16 12.55 -6.29
CA ASP A 102 9.52 13.96 -6.50
C ASP A 102 10.79 14.11 -7.37
N ASP A 103 11.67 13.11 -7.39
CA ASP A 103 12.90 13.11 -8.20
C ASP A 103 12.63 13.04 -9.70
N ASP A 104 11.43 12.58 -10.10
CA ASP A 104 10.96 12.62 -11.49
C ASP A 104 10.58 14.06 -11.92
N HIS A 105 10.56 15.01 -10.98
CA HIS A 105 10.18 16.41 -11.20
C HIS A 105 11.29 17.37 -10.72
N SER A 106 12.00 18.00 -11.66
CA SER A 106 13.16 18.85 -11.36
C SER A 106 12.91 20.03 -10.41
N SER A 107 11.66 20.52 -10.31
CA SER A 107 11.27 21.57 -9.36
C SER A 107 11.11 21.08 -7.91
N CYS A 108 10.95 19.77 -7.74
CA CYS A 108 10.68 19.09 -6.47
C CYS A 108 11.87 18.24 -6.00
N ALA A 109 12.72 17.79 -6.92
CA ALA A 109 13.90 16.99 -6.66
C ALA A 109 14.85 17.60 -5.60
N GLY A 110 15.45 16.73 -4.78
CA GLY A 110 16.42 17.13 -3.75
C GLY A 110 15.82 17.84 -2.52
N ARG A 111 14.49 17.81 -2.36
CA ARG A 111 13.79 18.29 -1.16
C ARG A 111 13.21 17.13 -0.36
N SER A 112 13.02 17.34 0.95
CA SER A 112 12.33 16.39 1.83
C SER A 112 10.82 16.60 1.77
N HIS A 113 10.15 15.77 0.98
CA HIS A 113 8.71 15.72 0.80
C HIS A 113 8.24 14.28 0.96
N ILE A 114 6.93 14.07 1.09
CA ILE A 114 6.39 12.72 1.29
C ILE A 114 6.80 11.79 0.14
N MET A 115 6.83 12.26 -1.11
CA MET A 115 7.14 11.45 -2.28
C MET A 115 8.61 11.51 -2.73
N SER A 116 9.55 11.97 -1.89
CA SER A 116 10.99 11.88 -2.22
C SER A 116 11.40 10.42 -2.46
N GLY A 117 12.28 10.13 -3.43
CA GLY A 117 12.70 8.76 -3.74
C GLY A 117 13.77 8.20 -2.78
N GLU A 118 14.44 9.06 -2.01
CA GLU A 118 15.42 8.64 -0.98
C GLU A 118 14.78 8.40 0.41
N TRP A 119 13.84 7.47 0.53
CA TRP A 119 13.44 6.97 1.86
C TRP A 119 14.23 5.72 2.21
N VAL A 120 15.39 5.93 2.84
CA VAL A 120 16.26 4.85 3.35
C VAL A 120 15.93 4.60 4.81
N LYS A 121 15.73 3.32 5.18
CA LYS A 121 15.57 2.85 6.57
C LYS A 121 16.60 3.52 7.49
N GLY A 122 16.13 4.33 8.45
CA GLY A 122 16.97 4.97 9.46
C GLY A 122 17.47 6.39 9.14
N ARG A 123 17.09 7.01 8.01
CA ARG A 123 17.20 8.47 7.86
C ARG A 123 15.95 9.13 8.44
N ASN A 124 16.14 10.03 9.40
CA ASN A 124 15.06 10.93 9.82
C ASN A 124 14.82 11.97 8.72
N PRO A 125 13.56 12.37 8.48
CA PRO A 125 13.23 13.44 7.54
C PRO A 125 13.88 14.79 7.88
#